data_AF-X1H3W2-F1
#
_entry.id   AF-X1H3W2-F1
#
_cell.length_a   1.000
_cell.length_b   1.000
_cell.length_c   1.000
_cell.angle_alpha   90.00
_cell.angle_beta   90.00
_cell.angle_gamma   90.00
#
_symmetry.space_group_name_H-M   'P 1'
#
loop_
_entity.id
_entity.type
_entity.pdbx_description
1 polymer ?
#
loop_
_entity_poly.entity_id
_entity_poly.type
_entity_poly.pdbx_seq_one_letter_code
_entity_poly.pdbx_strand_id
1 'polypeptide(L)'
;EGVLVGTRNILNFIGLLTTAVDDPANNRVNVTTALPVFDTGWINRSDWTNVHLGDVRLEYDNRDGIFEVGEIITEEISGNTGIINSITATVLRLKEVTGTGVFSDNREITGASSGATADVDGTTKNVDNNVRHDLGAPLSDILVKVLISTDRTDDNSFDVTGYQIGRPTSGINSHGIRIDQVDTNNILIQTGDDGIGVLTVAGVFGRVNIENWYYKVKVYKLV
;
A
#
# COMPACT_ATOMS: atom_id res chain seq x y z
N GLU A 1 40.58 -37.06 7.82
CA GLU A 1 40.53 -36.33 9.10
C GLU A 1 39.49 -35.23 8.98
N GLY A 2 38.38 -35.35 9.72
CA GLY A 2 37.40 -34.27 9.82
C GLY A 2 37.81 -33.39 10.99
N VAL A 3 38.16 -32.13 10.72
CA VAL A 3 38.39 -31.15 11.78
C VAL A 3 37.06 -30.90 12.48
N LEU A 4 36.96 -31.34 13.73
CA LEU A 4 35.83 -31.02 14.60
C LEU A 4 35.79 -29.50 14.75
N VAL A 5 34.86 -28.85 14.06
CA VAL A 5 34.58 -27.43 14.28
C VAL A 5 33.84 -27.37 15.61
N GLY A 6 34.55 -26.98 16.68
CA GLY A 6 33.97 -26.89 18.02
C GLY A 6 32.68 -26.07 18.04
N THR A 7 31.79 -26.37 18.98
CA THR A 7 30.51 -25.65 19.19
C THR A 7 30.77 -24.15 19.24
N ARG A 8 30.37 -23.41 18.19
CA ARG A 8 30.41 -21.96 18.19
C ARG A 8 29.13 -21.47 18.86
N ASN A 9 29.29 -20.77 19.99
CA ASN A 9 28.18 -20.31 20.81
C ASN A 9 27.26 -19.29 20.10
N ILE A 10 27.63 -18.76 18.93
CA ILE A 10 26.81 -17.75 18.25
C ILE A 10 26.98 -17.87 16.73
N LEU A 11 26.00 -18.48 16.07
CA LEU A 11 25.79 -18.31 14.63
C LEU A 11 24.96 -17.02 14.45
N ASN A 12 25.63 -15.93 14.06
CA ASN A 12 24.95 -14.66 13.81
C ASN A 12 24.39 -14.63 12.39
N PHE A 13 23.07 -14.67 12.28
CA PHE A 13 22.39 -14.32 11.04
C PHE A 13 22.23 -12.80 11.00
N ILE A 14 22.88 -12.16 10.04
CA ILE A 14 22.86 -10.70 9.87
C ILE A 14 22.14 -10.42 8.55
N GLY A 15 20.97 -9.79 8.64
CA GLY A 15 20.14 -9.43 7.50
C GLY A 15 18.86 -8.74 7.94
N LEU A 16 18.39 -7.76 7.17
CA LEU A 16 17.10 -7.12 7.41
C LEU A 16 15.99 -8.18 7.32
N LEU A 17 15.05 -8.18 8.27
CA LEU A 17 13.95 -9.17 8.35
C LEU A 17 14.41 -10.64 8.40
N THR A 18 15.59 -10.92 8.94
CA THR A 18 16.05 -12.28 9.19
C THR A 18 15.71 -12.71 10.61
N THR A 19 14.95 -13.80 10.77
CA THR A 19 14.71 -14.44 12.08
C THR A 19 15.33 -15.83 12.09
N ALA A 20 15.86 -16.21 13.24
CA ALA A 20 16.39 -17.54 13.47
C ALA A 20 15.72 -18.13 14.70
N VAL A 21 15.14 -19.31 14.56
CA VAL A 21 14.46 -20.04 15.63
C VAL A 21 15.13 -21.40 15.78
N ASP A 22 15.59 -21.70 16.99
CA ASP A 22 16.16 -23.01 17.30
C ASP A 22 15.07 -24.09 17.25
N ASP A 23 15.39 -25.23 16.63
CA ASP A 23 14.51 -26.39 16.47
C ASP A 23 15.23 -27.63 17.04
N PRO A 24 15.32 -27.73 18.39
CA PRO A 24 16.10 -28.77 19.06
C PRO A 24 15.50 -30.17 18.84
N ALA A 25 14.20 -30.27 18.59
CA ALA A 25 13.53 -31.53 18.27
C ALA A 25 14.10 -32.17 16.99
N ASN A 26 14.61 -31.34 16.06
CA ASN A 26 15.19 -31.77 14.79
C ASN A 26 16.69 -31.48 14.70
N ASN A 27 17.33 -31.04 15.80
CA ASN A 27 18.74 -30.67 15.87
C ASN A 27 19.16 -29.70 14.74
N ARG A 28 18.36 -28.65 14.50
CA ARG A 28 18.61 -27.64 13.46
C ARG A 28 18.18 -26.24 13.91
N VAL A 29 18.58 -25.22 13.15
CA VAL A 29 18.07 -23.85 13.28
C VAL A 29 17.28 -23.49 12.03
N ASN A 30 16.04 -23.05 12.21
CA ASN A 30 15.21 -22.55 11.12
C ASN A 30 15.51 -21.06 10.92
N VAL A 31 15.97 -20.71 9.72
CA VAL A 31 16.29 -19.34 9.34
C VAL A 31 15.25 -18.88 8.33
N THR A 32 14.53 -17.83 8.66
CA THR A 32 13.54 -17.22 7.79
C THR A 32 14.05 -15.86 7.34
N THR A 33 14.07 -15.65 6.03
CA THR A 33 14.37 -14.36 5.41
C THR A 33 13.14 -13.89 4.64
N ALA A 34 12.68 -12.66 4.89
CA ALA A 34 11.62 -12.04 4.12
C ALA A 34 12.18 -10.89 3.27
N LEU A 35 11.62 -10.70 2.08
CA LEU A 35 11.89 -9.50 1.30
C LEU A 35 11.21 -8.31 2.00
N PRO A 36 11.89 -7.15 2.14
CA PRO A 36 11.25 -5.92 2.54
C PRO A 36 10.09 -5.59 1.60
N VAL A 37 8.90 -5.37 2.19
CA VAL A 37 7.67 -5.10 1.46
C VAL A 37 6.94 -3.90 2.04
N PHE A 38 6.45 -3.05 1.16
CA PHE A 38 5.45 -2.03 1.46
C PHE A 38 4.09 -2.48 0.92
N ASP A 39 3.02 -2.23 1.68
CA ASP A 39 1.64 -2.63 1.36
C ASP A 39 0.68 -1.51 1.80
N THR A 40 -0.10 -0.97 0.85
CA THR A 40 -1.11 0.07 1.13
C THR A 40 -2.34 -0.47 1.86
N GLY A 41 -2.48 -1.79 2.00
CA GLY A 41 -3.76 -2.43 2.27
C GLY A 41 -4.74 -2.22 1.12
N TRP A 42 -6.00 -2.62 1.33
CA TRP A 42 -7.08 -2.38 0.38
C TRP A 42 -7.63 -0.97 0.52
N ILE A 43 -7.61 -0.20 -0.55
CA ILE A 43 -8.14 1.16 -0.62
C ILE A 43 -9.37 1.17 -1.54
N ASN A 44 -10.49 1.68 -1.06
CA ASN A 44 -11.71 1.79 -1.87
C ASN A 44 -11.59 2.88 -2.96
N ARG A 45 -12.16 2.61 -4.13
CA ARG A 45 -12.15 3.49 -5.30
C ARG A 45 -13.39 3.28 -6.17
N SER A 46 -14.10 4.37 -6.48
CA SER A 46 -15.30 4.35 -7.33
C SER A 46 -15.15 5.07 -8.67
N ASP A 47 -14.01 5.71 -8.92
CA ASP A 47 -13.69 6.37 -10.18
C ASP A 47 -12.23 6.06 -10.54
N TRP A 48 -11.97 5.36 -11.62
CA TRP A 48 -10.64 4.93 -12.03
C TRP A 48 -10.11 5.71 -13.23
N THR A 49 -10.83 6.72 -13.69
CA THR A 49 -10.51 7.48 -14.90
C THR A 49 -9.43 8.53 -14.64
N ASN A 50 -8.25 8.38 -15.24
CA ASN A 50 -7.13 9.31 -15.13
C ASN A 50 -6.76 9.63 -13.66
N VAL A 51 -6.44 8.59 -12.90
CA VAL A 51 -6.27 8.63 -11.46
C VAL A 51 -4.85 8.29 -11.07
N HIS A 52 -4.31 9.01 -10.10
CA HIS A 52 -3.04 8.68 -9.48
C HIS A 52 -3.23 7.79 -8.24
N LEU A 53 -2.96 6.49 -8.36
CA LEU A 53 -3.05 5.55 -7.24
C LEU A 53 -1.89 5.79 -6.25
N GLY A 54 -2.21 5.90 -4.96
CA GLY A 54 -1.28 6.38 -3.93
C GLY A 54 -1.47 5.68 -2.57
N ASP A 55 -0.82 6.23 -1.55
CA ASP A 55 -1.15 5.97 -0.14
C ASP A 55 -1.88 7.16 0.49
N VAL A 56 -2.63 6.95 1.58
CA VAL A 56 -3.29 8.07 2.26
C VAL A 56 -2.29 8.81 3.11
N ARG A 57 -1.96 10.03 2.70
CA ARG A 57 -1.33 11.03 3.56
C ARG A 57 -2.41 11.96 4.09
N LEU A 58 -2.76 11.85 5.36
CA LEU A 58 -3.75 12.67 6.04
C LEU A 58 -3.03 13.72 6.90
N GLU A 59 -3.16 14.98 6.54
CA GLU A 59 -2.74 16.09 7.40
C GLU A 59 -3.77 16.34 8.48
N TYR A 60 -3.31 16.71 9.67
CA TYR A 60 -4.18 17.01 10.79
C TYR A 60 -3.60 18.13 11.66
N ASP A 61 -4.49 18.84 12.34
CA ASP A 61 -4.21 19.84 13.35
C ASP A 61 -5.08 19.62 14.60
N ASN A 62 -5.02 20.54 15.56
CA ASN A 62 -5.82 20.51 16.80
C ASN A 62 -5.81 19.18 17.58
N ARG A 63 -4.70 18.42 17.47
CA ARG A 63 -4.61 17.09 18.07
C ARG A 63 -4.74 17.13 19.60
N ASP A 64 -5.70 16.37 20.12
CA ASP A 64 -5.82 16.03 21.53
C ASP A 64 -5.49 14.54 21.73
N GLY A 65 -4.60 14.25 22.68
CA GLY A 65 -4.06 12.91 22.90
C GLY A 65 -2.95 12.48 21.92
N ILE A 66 -2.68 11.18 21.88
CA ILE A 66 -1.60 10.56 21.10
C ILE A 66 -2.18 9.41 20.29
N PHE A 67 -2.11 9.53 18.97
CA PHE A 67 -2.40 8.43 18.07
C PHE A 67 -1.29 7.36 18.11
N GLU A 68 -1.66 6.10 17.92
CA GLU A 68 -0.76 4.94 17.90
C GLU A 68 -0.69 4.28 16.52
N VAL A 69 0.51 3.90 16.09
CA VAL A 69 0.67 3.13 14.84
C VAL A 69 -0.06 1.79 14.99
N GLY A 70 -0.88 1.46 14.00
CA GLY A 70 -1.71 0.25 13.97
C GLY A 70 -3.15 0.45 14.43
N GLU A 71 -3.51 1.61 15.00
CA GLU A 71 -4.91 1.86 15.36
C GLU A 71 -5.76 2.29 14.16
N ILE A 72 -7.07 2.06 14.26
CA ILE A 72 -8.05 2.55 13.30
C ILE A 72 -8.44 3.96 13.69
N ILE A 73 -8.39 4.89 12.75
CA ILE A 73 -9.06 6.20 12.87
C ILE A 73 -10.39 6.17 12.14
N THR A 74 -11.35 6.96 12.62
CA THR A 74 -12.64 7.18 11.96
C THR A 74 -12.92 8.67 11.86
N GLU A 75 -13.23 9.17 10.67
CA GLU A 75 -13.73 10.54 10.48
C GLU A 75 -15.22 10.60 10.85
N GLU A 76 -15.60 11.55 11.71
CA GLU A 76 -16.93 11.58 12.33
C GLU A 76 -18.09 11.69 11.32
N ILE A 77 -17.95 12.48 10.26
CA ILE A 77 -19.07 12.82 9.36
C ILE A 77 -19.20 11.81 8.21
N SER A 78 -18.11 11.51 7.52
CA SER A 78 -18.11 10.58 6.39
C SER A 78 -18.14 9.11 6.83
N GLY A 79 -17.71 8.82 8.06
CA GLY A 79 -17.46 7.46 8.53
C GLY A 79 -16.27 6.80 7.82
N ASN A 80 -15.44 7.55 7.09
CA ASN A 80 -14.23 7.04 6.48
C ASN A 80 -13.30 6.54 7.57
N THR A 81 -12.74 5.34 7.38
CA THR A 81 -11.77 4.77 8.32
C THR A 81 -10.43 4.52 7.65
N GLY A 82 -9.37 4.42 8.45
CA GLY A 82 -8.06 3.96 8.00
C GLY A 82 -7.20 3.49 9.16
N ILE A 83 -6.29 2.55 8.90
CA ILE A 83 -5.32 2.09 9.90
C ILE A 83 -4.05 2.93 9.80
N ILE A 84 -3.58 3.45 10.92
CA ILE A 84 -2.36 4.23 10.95
C ILE A 84 -1.15 3.34 10.63
N ASN A 85 -0.45 3.66 9.54
CA ASN A 85 0.80 3.03 9.13
C ASN A 85 2.03 3.77 9.69
N SER A 86 1.97 5.11 9.76
CA SER A 86 3.03 5.93 10.36
C SER A 86 2.48 7.28 10.81
N ILE A 87 3.12 7.92 11.79
CA ILE A 87 2.70 9.19 12.38
C ILE A 87 3.87 10.16 12.45
N THR A 88 3.65 11.43 12.13
CA THR A 88 4.55 12.55 12.44
C THR A 88 3.83 13.55 13.35
N ALA A 89 4.36 14.77 13.51
CA ALA A 89 3.69 15.80 14.30
C ALA A 89 2.33 16.23 13.71
N THR A 90 2.19 16.20 12.39
CA THR A 90 1.04 16.77 11.65
C THR A 90 0.53 15.87 10.53
N VAL A 91 1.06 14.65 10.40
CA VAL A 91 0.70 13.74 9.29
C VAL A 91 0.48 12.33 9.81
N LEU A 92 -0.66 11.75 9.47
CA LEU A 92 -0.90 10.32 9.51
C LEU A 92 -0.72 9.75 8.10
N ARG A 93 -0.02 8.63 7.98
CA ARG A 93 -0.13 7.79 6.78
C ARG A 93 -1.05 6.64 7.09
N LEU A 94 -2.06 6.41 6.27
CA LEU A 94 -3.05 5.38 6.50
C LEU A 94 -2.94 4.27 5.46
N LYS A 95 -3.26 3.06 5.90
CA LYS A 95 -3.52 1.87 5.09
C LYS A 95 -4.95 1.38 5.31
N GLU A 96 -5.42 0.48 4.46
CA GLU A 96 -6.75 -0.14 4.61
C GLU A 96 -7.90 0.88 4.72
N VAL A 97 -7.83 1.95 3.92
CA VAL A 97 -8.80 3.04 4.01
C VAL A 97 -10.14 2.64 3.39
N THR A 98 -11.22 2.86 4.14
CA THR A 98 -12.59 2.53 3.73
C THR A 98 -13.45 3.77 3.52
N GLY A 99 -14.67 3.58 2.99
CA GLY A 99 -15.60 4.66 2.65
C GLY A 99 -15.30 5.29 1.29
N THR A 100 -15.50 6.60 1.14
CA THR A 100 -15.22 7.31 -0.13
C THR A 100 -13.73 7.65 -0.31
N GLY A 101 -12.93 7.44 0.73
CA GLY A 101 -11.50 7.77 0.72
C GLY A 101 -11.22 9.26 0.63
N VAL A 102 -12.14 10.11 1.12
CA VAL A 102 -11.95 11.57 1.15
C VAL A 102 -12.12 12.05 2.58
N PHE A 103 -11.00 12.30 3.26
CA PHE A 103 -11.00 13.02 4.53
C PHE A 103 -11.12 14.51 4.19
N SER A 104 -12.09 15.18 4.79
CA SER A 104 -12.39 16.57 4.45
C SER A 104 -11.93 17.51 5.55
N ASP A 105 -11.50 18.70 5.15
CA ASP A 105 -11.00 19.75 6.04
C ASP A 105 -11.97 20.08 7.19
N ASN A 106 -11.41 20.37 8.37
CA ASN A 106 -12.12 20.69 9.62
C ASN A 106 -13.11 19.61 10.08
N ARG A 107 -12.82 18.33 9.82
CA ARG A 107 -13.59 17.22 10.36
C ARG A 107 -12.78 16.45 11.38
N GLU A 108 -13.42 16.09 12.48
CA GLU A 108 -12.74 15.33 13.52
C GLU A 108 -12.46 13.89 13.04
N ILE A 109 -11.25 13.42 13.32
CA ILE A 109 -10.87 12.02 13.31
C ILE A 109 -10.66 11.53 14.73
N THR A 110 -11.17 10.33 15.04
CA THR A 110 -11.01 9.71 16.36
C THR A 110 -10.26 8.39 16.26
N GLY A 111 -9.25 8.20 17.10
CA GLY A 111 -8.50 6.95 17.24
C GLY A 111 -9.29 5.93 18.06
N ALA A 112 -9.52 4.75 17.51
CA ALA A 112 -10.40 3.74 18.11
C ALA A 112 -9.87 3.17 19.43
N SER A 113 -8.54 3.04 19.58
CA SER A 113 -7.91 2.53 20.81
C SER A 113 -7.44 3.64 21.73
N SER A 114 -6.85 4.70 21.20
CA SER A 114 -6.30 5.80 22.00
C SER A 114 -7.38 6.78 22.50
N GLY A 115 -8.51 6.89 21.78
CA GLY A 115 -9.46 7.97 21.95
C GLY A 115 -8.91 9.34 21.56
N ALA A 116 -7.70 9.41 20.96
CA ALA A 116 -7.12 10.65 20.51
C ALA A 116 -7.99 11.25 19.39
N THR A 117 -8.09 12.58 19.38
CA THR A 117 -8.81 13.32 18.35
C THR A 117 -7.88 14.29 17.65
N ALA A 118 -8.22 14.63 16.42
CA ALA A 118 -7.61 15.72 15.67
C ALA A 118 -8.59 16.18 14.60
N ASP A 119 -8.41 17.39 14.11
CA ASP A 119 -9.13 17.87 12.93
C ASP A 119 -8.30 17.55 11.70
N VAL A 120 -8.97 17.11 10.64
CA VAL A 120 -8.35 16.97 9.32
C VAL A 120 -7.97 18.36 8.82
N ASP A 121 -6.68 18.56 8.51
CA ASP A 121 -6.14 19.83 8.00
C ASP A 121 -6.04 19.76 6.48
N GLY A 122 -7.07 20.25 5.79
CA GLY A 122 -7.20 20.24 4.33
C GLY A 122 -8.03 19.10 3.76
N THR A 123 -8.42 19.19 2.48
CA THR A 123 -9.15 18.11 1.81
C THR A 123 -8.15 17.07 1.28
N THR A 124 -7.97 15.97 2.00
CA THR A 124 -7.08 14.89 1.59
C THR A 124 -7.87 13.81 0.85
N LYS A 125 -7.88 13.93 -0.48
CA LYS A 125 -8.40 12.92 -1.40
C LYS A 125 -7.33 11.85 -1.64
N ASN A 126 -7.69 10.60 -1.41
CA ASN A 126 -6.83 9.41 -1.44
C ASN A 126 -6.32 8.95 -2.83
N VAL A 127 -5.93 9.85 -3.75
CA VAL A 127 -5.64 9.44 -5.16
C VAL A 127 -4.93 10.49 -6.03
N ASP A 128 -4.18 11.42 -5.46
CA ASP A 128 -3.37 12.36 -6.26
C ASP A 128 -1.95 12.50 -5.71
N ASN A 129 -1.43 11.46 -5.07
CA ASN A 129 -0.08 11.48 -4.51
C ASN A 129 0.68 10.18 -4.77
N ASN A 130 2.00 10.32 -4.84
CA ASN A 130 2.93 9.22 -5.07
C ASN A 130 2.80 8.18 -3.97
N VAL A 131 2.95 6.90 -4.32
CA VAL A 131 3.14 5.83 -3.34
C VAL A 131 4.53 5.99 -2.73
N ARG A 132 4.59 6.29 -1.44
CA ARG A 132 5.85 6.28 -0.69
C ARG A 132 6.09 4.92 -0.05
N HIS A 133 7.06 4.18 -0.56
CA HIS A 133 7.36 2.83 -0.09
C HIS A 133 8.50 2.76 0.95
N ASP A 134 9.33 3.80 1.08
CA ASP A 134 10.43 3.89 2.06
C ASP A 134 11.43 2.70 2.06
N LEU A 135 11.59 2.02 0.92
CA LEU A 135 12.50 0.87 0.78
C LEU A 135 13.95 1.27 0.43
N GLY A 136 14.21 2.56 0.20
CA GLY A 136 15.52 3.08 -0.20
C GLY A 136 16.06 2.37 -1.44
N ALA A 137 15.23 2.24 -2.48
CA ALA A 137 15.52 1.47 -3.68
C ALA A 137 14.92 2.16 -4.91
N PRO A 138 15.69 2.31 -6.01
CA PRO A 138 15.16 2.85 -7.26
C PRO A 138 14.19 1.88 -7.93
N LEU A 139 13.50 2.33 -8.99
CA LEU A 139 12.51 1.52 -9.71
C LEU A 139 13.09 0.21 -10.29
N SER A 140 14.38 0.19 -10.66
CA SER A 140 15.06 -1.02 -11.15
C SER A 140 15.21 -2.12 -10.10
N ASP A 141 15.17 -1.75 -8.82
CA ASP A 141 15.49 -2.61 -7.69
C ASP A 141 14.24 -2.92 -6.86
N ILE A 142 13.06 -2.66 -7.43
CA ILE A 142 11.77 -2.96 -6.81
C ILE A 142 10.85 -3.68 -7.79
N LEU A 143 9.98 -4.52 -7.26
CA LEU A 143 8.82 -5.06 -7.96
C LEU A 143 7.57 -4.39 -7.42
N VAL A 144 6.82 -3.74 -8.30
CA VAL A 144 5.53 -3.11 -7.97
C VAL A 144 4.41 -3.99 -8.50
N LYS A 145 3.46 -4.33 -7.63
CA LYS A 145 2.21 -5.00 -8.00
C LYS A 145 1.03 -4.11 -7.63
N VAL A 146 0.12 -3.95 -8.57
CA VAL A 146 -1.17 -3.29 -8.33
C VAL A 146 -2.23 -4.37 -8.45
N LEU A 147 -2.89 -4.63 -7.33
CA LEU A 147 -3.96 -5.61 -7.22
C LEU A 147 -5.28 -4.87 -7.12
N ILE A 148 -6.34 -5.48 -7.63
CA ILE A 148 -7.71 -5.01 -7.46
C ILE A 148 -8.59 -6.12 -6.90
N SER A 149 -9.67 -5.74 -6.22
CA SER A 149 -10.62 -6.68 -5.62
C SER A 149 -12.02 -6.06 -5.57
N THR A 150 -13.06 -6.88 -5.65
CA THR A 150 -14.44 -6.42 -5.46
C THR A 150 -14.87 -6.42 -4.00
N ASP A 151 -14.13 -7.11 -3.13
CA ASP A 151 -14.54 -7.39 -1.75
C ASP A 151 -13.42 -7.23 -0.73
N ARG A 152 -12.32 -6.53 -1.09
CA ARG A 152 -11.15 -6.24 -0.25
C ARG A 152 -10.50 -7.48 0.37
N THR A 153 -10.53 -8.63 -0.31
CA THR A 153 -9.83 -9.84 0.11
C THR A 153 -8.74 -10.24 -0.88
N ASP A 154 -7.66 -10.86 -0.37
CA ASP A 154 -6.58 -11.38 -1.22
C ASP A 154 -7.06 -12.59 -2.04
N ASP A 155 -8.02 -13.37 -1.55
CA ASP A 155 -8.60 -14.54 -2.24
C ASP A 155 -9.40 -14.15 -3.50
N ASN A 156 -9.96 -12.95 -3.53
CA ASN A 156 -10.67 -12.37 -4.67
C ASN A 156 -9.91 -11.15 -5.21
N SER A 157 -8.59 -11.30 -5.34
CA SER A 157 -7.72 -10.29 -5.93
C SER A 157 -7.28 -10.66 -7.35
N PHE A 158 -7.16 -9.63 -8.19
CA PHE A 158 -6.70 -9.72 -9.57
C PHE A 158 -5.51 -8.79 -9.75
N ASP A 159 -4.50 -9.23 -10.49
CA ASP A 159 -3.42 -8.33 -10.92
C ASP A 159 -3.96 -7.42 -12.03
N VAL A 160 -3.59 -6.14 -12.01
CA VAL A 160 -3.98 -5.21 -13.06
C VAL A 160 -3.21 -5.57 -14.33
N THR A 161 -3.95 -5.97 -15.36
CA THR A 161 -3.36 -6.39 -16.64
C THR A 161 -3.30 -5.22 -17.61
N GLY A 162 -2.13 -5.01 -18.23
CA GLY A 162 -1.94 -4.04 -19.31
C GLY A 162 -1.08 -2.84 -18.92
N TYR A 163 0.16 -2.81 -19.41
CA TYR A 163 1.06 -1.66 -19.36
C TYR A 163 0.90 -0.80 -20.62
N GLN A 164 -0.33 -0.53 -21.06
CA GLN A 164 -0.57 0.12 -22.34
C GLN A 164 -1.30 1.46 -22.18
N ILE A 165 -0.55 2.49 -21.76
CA ILE A 165 -0.83 3.84 -22.24
C ILE A 165 -0.40 3.87 -23.71
N GLY A 166 -1.24 3.32 -24.59
CA GLY A 166 -1.10 3.56 -26.02
C GLY A 166 -1.06 5.06 -26.22
N ARG A 167 0.03 5.59 -26.78
CA ARG A 167 0.14 6.99 -27.17
C ARG A 167 -1.14 7.32 -27.97
N PRO A 168 -2.03 8.21 -27.49
CA PRO A 168 -3.29 8.43 -28.18
C PRO A 168 -2.96 9.11 -29.51
N THR A 169 -2.97 8.34 -30.60
CA THR A 169 -3.26 8.90 -31.91
C THR A 169 -4.74 9.26 -31.88
N SER A 170 -5.04 10.41 -31.26
CA SER A 170 -6.36 11.05 -31.13
C SER A 170 -7.55 10.11 -30.90
N GLY A 171 -7.99 9.98 -29.64
CA GLY A 171 -9.34 9.46 -29.32
C GLY A 171 -9.43 7.98 -28.96
N ILE A 172 -8.33 7.30 -28.64
CA ILE A 172 -8.38 5.94 -28.07
C ILE A 172 -8.24 6.04 -26.55
N ASN A 173 -9.31 5.65 -25.86
CA ASN A 173 -9.36 5.39 -24.43
C ASN A 173 -8.13 4.58 -23.98
N SER A 174 -7.26 5.18 -23.18
CA SER A 174 -6.14 4.47 -22.58
C SER A 174 -6.65 3.69 -21.36
N HIS A 175 -6.40 2.39 -21.33
CA HIS A 175 -6.67 1.55 -20.15
C HIS A 175 -5.36 0.98 -19.63
N GLY A 176 -5.27 0.83 -18.32
CA GLY A 176 -4.15 0.18 -17.64
C GLY A 176 -3.47 1.13 -16.68
N ILE A 177 -2.24 0.79 -16.32
CA ILE A 177 -1.45 1.57 -15.39
C ILE A 177 -0.09 1.92 -15.98
N ARG A 178 0.43 3.08 -15.58
CA ARG A 178 1.83 3.46 -15.76
C ARG A 178 2.47 3.65 -14.41
N ILE A 179 3.68 3.13 -14.27
CA ILE A 179 4.48 3.24 -13.05
C ILE A 179 5.74 4.00 -13.44
N ASP A 180 5.92 5.19 -12.87
CA ASP A 180 7.13 6.00 -13.07
C ASP A 180 7.87 6.16 -11.74
N GLN A 181 9.20 6.23 -11.83
CA GLN A 181 10.02 6.58 -10.69
C GLN A 181 9.89 8.07 -10.38
N VAL A 182 9.76 8.42 -9.11
CA VAL A 182 9.89 9.81 -8.63
C VAL A 182 11.23 10.00 -7.94
N ASP A 183 11.54 9.15 -6.96
CA ASP A 183 12.85 9.08 -6.30
C ASP A 183 13.13 7.65 -5.77
N THR A 184 14.00 7.47 -4.78
CA THR A 184 14.35 6.16 -4.20
C THR A 184 13.34 5.62 -3.19
N ASN A 185 12.34 6.42 -2.80
CA ASN A 185 11.31 6.04 -1.84
C ASN A 185 9.89 6.30 -2.36
N ASN A 186 9.75 6.90 -3.55
CA ASN A 186 8.47 7.31 -4.11
C ASN A 186 8.32 6.84 -5.57
N ILE A 187 7.13 6.32 -5.89
CA ILE A 187 6.70 5.98 -7.26
C ILE A 187 5.37 6.63 -7.59
N LEU A 188 5.20 7.02 -8.85
CA LEU A 188 3.94 7.49 -9.41
C LEU A 188 3.22 6.27 -10.02
N ILE A 189 1.92 6.09 -9.72
CA ILE A 189 1.10 5.07 -10.37
C ILE A 189 -0.13 5.75 -10.98
N GLN A 190 -0.20 5.81 -12.30
CA GLN A 190 -1.26 6.53 -13.02
C GLN A 190 -2.14 5.55 -13.80
N THR A 191 -3.46 5.61 -13.61
CA THR A 191 -4.43 4.90 -14.46
C THR A 191 -4.70 5.66 -15.76
N GLY A 192 -5.14 4.94 -16.79
CA GLY A 192 -5.53 5.55 -18.06
C GLY A 192 -6.87 6.30 -18.00
N ASP A 193 -7.18 7.02 -19.08
CA ASP A 193 -8.38 7.85 -19.24
C ASP A 193 -9.69 7.04 -19.31
N ASP A 194 -9.63 5.72 -19.40
CA ASP A 194 -10.81 4.84 -19.30
C ASP A 194 -10.56 3.72 -18.28
N GLY A 195 -9.78 4.03 -17.24
CA GLY A 195 -9.54 3.15 -16.11
C GLY A 195 -8.45 2.11 -16.35
N ILE A 196 -8.69 0.91 -15.83
CA ILE A 196 -7.72 -0.19 -15.85
C ILE A 196 -8.29 -1.42 -16.57
N GLY A 197 -7.41 -2.19 -17.20
CA GLY A 197 -7.76 -3.46 -17.83
C GLY A 197 -7.72 -4.61 -16.82
N VAL A 198 -8.70 -5.51 -16.90
CA VAL A 198 -8.76 -6.72 -16.07
C VAL A 198 -9.11 -7.93 -16.93
N LEU A 199 -8.44 -9.07 -16.72
CA LEU A 199 -8.89 -10.34 -17.26
C LEU A 199 -9.94 -10.95 -16.32
N THR A 200 -11.18 -11.05 -16.78
CA THR A 200 -12.27 -11.63 -15.98
C THR A 200 -12.11 -13.14 -15.82
N VAL A 201 -12.82 -13.73 -14.85
CA VAL A 201 -12.88 -15.20 -14.64
C VAL A 201 -13.43 -15.96 -15.86
N ALA A 202 -14.13 -15.27 -16.76
CA ALA A 202 -14.61 -15.82 -18.02
C ALA A 202 -13.53 -15.83 -19.13
N GLY A 203 -12.31 -15.37 -18.83
CA GLY A 203 -11.22 -15.23 -19.80
C GLY A 203 -11.41 -14.07 -20.79
N VAL A 204 -12.33 -13.14 -20.50
CA VAL A 204 -12.60 -11.96 -21.32
C VAL A 204 -11.89 -10.75 -20.74
N PHE A 205 -11.26 -9.95 -21.60
CA PHE A 205 -10.72 -8.66 -21.21
C PHE A 205 -11.86 -7.68 -20.91
N GLY A 206 -11.98 -7.29 -19.65
CA GLY A 206 -12.88 -6.26 -19.15
C GLY A 206 -12.11 -4.99 -18.79
N ARG A 207 -12.87 -3.98 -18.34
CA ARG A 207 -12.33 -2.74 -17.79
C ARG A 207 -12.96 -2.46 -16.43
N VAL A 208 -12.22 -1.73 -15.60
CA VAL A 208 -12.73 -1.12 -14.37
C VAL A 208 -12.53 0.39 -14.52
N ASN A 209 -13.63 1.14 -14.58
CA ASN A 209 -13.64 2.59 -14.76
C ASN A 209 -14.53 3.33 -13.75
N ILE A 210 -15.77 2.89 -13.51
CA ILE A 210 -16.73 3.53 -12.59
C ILE A 210 -17.21 2.59 -11.48
N GLU A 211 -16.69 1.37 -11.44
CA GLU A 211 -17.05 0.38 -10.46
C GLU A 211 -16.43 0.72 -9.09
N ASN A 212 -17.22 0.53 -8.03
CA ASN A 212 -16.76 0.68 -6.65
C ASN A 212 -15.97 -0.56 -6.21
N TRP A 213 -14.69 -0.58 -6.55
CA TRP A 213 -13.75 -1.67 -6.30
C TRP A 213 -12.63 -1.18 -5.38
N TYR A 214 -11.76 -2.09 -4.95
CA TYR A 214 -10.62 -1.78 -4.11
C TYR A 214 -9.33 -1.97 -4.91
N TYR A 215 -8.30 -1.17 -4.62
CA TYR A 215 -6.93 -1.44 -5.06
C TYR A 215 -6.00 -1.69 -3.88
N LYS A 216 -4.89 -2.36 -4.15
CA LYS A 216 -3.77 -2.55 -3.23
C LYS A 216 -2.47 -2.45 -4.01
N VAL A 217 -1.55 -1.62 -3.55
CA VAL A 217 -0.20 -1.54 -4.10
C VAL A 217 0.75 -2.27 -3.16
N LYS A 218 1.47 -3.27 -3.69
CA LYS A 218 2.58 -3.93 -3.00
C LYS A 218 3.89 -3.58 -3.71
N VAL A 219 4.87 -3.12 -2.94
CA VAL A 219 6.22 -2.83 -3.44
C VAL A 219 7.20 -3.72 -2.72
N TYR A 220 7.93 -4.57 -3.46
CA TYR A 220 8.94 -5.48 -2.93
C TYR A 220 10.32 -4.97 -3.31
N LYS A 221 11.25 -4.92 -2.36
CA LYS A 221 12.67 -4.68 -2.70
C LYS A 221 13.27 -5.96 -3.27
N LEU A 222 13.85 -5.84 -4.47
CA LEU A 222 14.60 -6.92 -5.10
C LEU A 222 16.02 -6.97 -4.50
N VAL A 223 16.52 -8.18 -4.29
CA VAL A 223 17.84 -8.46 -3.70
C VAL A 223 18.82 -8.97 -4.74
#